data_AF-A0A8S1AC61-F1
#
_entry.id   AF-A0A8S1AC61-F1
#
_cell.length_a   1.000
_cell.length_b   1.000
_cell.length_c   1.000
_cell.angle_alpha   90.00
_cell.angle_beta   90.00
_cell.angle_gamma   90.00
#
_symmetry.space_group_name_H-M   'P 1'
#
loop_
_entity.id
_entity.type
_entity.pdbx_description
1 polymer ?
#
loop_
_entity_poly.entity_id
_entity_poly.type
_entity_poly.pdbx_seq_one_letter_code
_entity_poly.pdbx_strand_id
1 'polypeptide(L)'
;MNLSEKNRASKALGSPRKRFKPNSEEVKDKNWTLACVEVSGNEYFDYRARFQLVYLPSCIPICNHGKYNGSIKQMPTYAEESFYTEIRNHMWYDALEVCHMSITPTQYLSCDVLQEIVEIILNVHEDRCSDYTAKYIIDNCQQTLFQNFSTHPPCQDNNLRNCYVKFLTSSMPDKKNTYTNRINYEYNLGIVKYCLNRLESELSTDSKDGPIVDKNIPENLKGTVQGFHWIKQNYEIFESLNREERIKRLFAVLETIIEVLQFDLAIQQSRYLDDQSCQIRCNKLMEHVLGPQNKNGHLSGTCRQIIRIFANVVHLQYPDAMVKTITMWLNSMIQTIYCRETHSNTDYPNISKNCIEFAQEFYKIIAELPHDSFTRILERIEPSYIRHIVGLFYLNKILSVNEGCIIKILKDFLCQSQWKLYSTKNVEIKLSKELFNPPKRVYDKMSYLLSKCTVPISENNNNSMVFPKKDIKLMVKTEADLHHIVHTLYITLDASLDANKLQSVQDTWNALNKQILNGDLLCTYNCYSVSDALECRYKYNLKAIKELASLFNDLINQGQLPLMFNIFGNIRLLELHI
;
A
#
# COMPACT_ATOMS: atom_id res chain seq x y z
N MET A 1 -3.95 13.47 82.18
CA MET A 1 -2.77 14.34 82.33
C MET A 1 -2.98 15.56 81.45
N ASN A 2 -2.84 16.74 82.05
CA ASN A 2 -3.10 18.11 81.58
C ASN A 2 -2.42 18.47 80.25
N LEU A 3 -3.08 19.17 79.29
CA LEU A 3 -3.46 20.60 79.21
C LEU A 3 -2.29 21.57 78.87
N SER A 4 -2.54 22.37 77.82
CA SER A 4 -1.99 23.71 77.50
C SER A 4 -0.50 23.80 77.16
N GLU A 5 -0.06 24.39 76.04
CA GLU A 5 -0.17 25.78 75.58
C GLU A 5 0.00 25.81 74.04
N LYS A 6 -0.45 26.75 73.21
CA LYS A 6 -1.10 28.05 73.34
C LYS A 6 -1.65 28.39 71.94
N ASN A 7 -2.91 28.80 71.89
CA ASN A 7 -3.50 29.51 70.76
C ASN A 7 -3.20 31.01 70.88
N ARG A 8 -2.99 31.67 69.72
CA ARG A 8 -3.42 33.03 69.30
C ARG A 8 -2.30 33.96 68.82
N ALA A 9 -2.33 34.20 67.51
CA ALA A 9 -2.43 35.51 66.83
C ALA A 9 -2.11 35.24 65.34
N SER A 10 -2.79 35.72 64.31
CA SER A 10 -3.90 36.67 64.16
C SER A 10 -4.33 36.62 62.69
N LYS A 11 -5.62 36.82 62.44
CA LYS A 11 -6.22 37.11 61.14
C LYS A 11 -5.45 38.22 60.41
N ALA A 12 -5.09 38.01 59.14
CA ALA A 12 -5.01 39.08 58.16
C ALA A 12 -5.13 38.53 56.72
N LEU A 13 -6.12 39.07 56.02
CA LEU A 13 -6.21 39.24 54.56
C LEU A 13 -6.34 37.98 53.70
N GLY A 14 -7.61 37.64 53.44
CA GLY A 14 -7.97 36.98 52.19
C GLY A 14 -7.50 37.81 51.00
N SER A 15 -6.71 37.18 50.14
CA SER A 15 -6.85 37.42 48.71
C SER A 15 -7.81 36.33 48.19
N PRO A 16 -8.85 36.67 47.43
CA PRO A 16 -9.52 35.65 46.65
C PRO A 16 -8.45 35.06 45.74
N ARG A 17 -8.23 33.75 45.78
CA ARG A 17 -7.61 33.05 44.65
C ARG A 17 -8.45 33.47 43.45
N LYS A 18 -7.96 34.43 42.66
CA LYS A 18 -8.52 34.77 41.36
C LYS A 18 -8.62 33.42 40.67
N ARG A 19 -9.86 32.91 40.51
CA ARG A 19 -10.12 31.92 39.47
C ARG A 19 -9.60 32.60 38.22
N PHE A 20 -8.43 32.18 37.76
CA PHE A 20 -7.96 32.48 36.42
C PHE A 20 -9.12 32.00 35.54
N LYS A 21 -9.92 32.94 35.03
CA LYS A 21 -10.74 32.65 33.86
C LYS A 21 -9.69 32.58 32.77
N PRO A 22 -9.29 31.38 32.30
CA PRO A 22 -8.34 31.31 31.21
C PRO A 22 -8.95 32.15 30.08
N ASN A 23 -8.11 32.98 29.45
CA ASN A 23 -8.58 33.85 28.39
C ASN A 23 -9.23 32.96 27.31
N SER A 24 -10.46 33.27 26.90
CA SER A 24 -11.24 32.33 26.05
C SER A 24 -10.52 31.99 24.73
N GLU A 25 -9.60 32.85 24.32
CA GLU A 25 -8.76 32.72 23.13
C GLU A 25 -7.57 31.79 23.36
N GLU A 26 -6.88 31.88 24.50
CA GLU A 26 -5.78 30.96 24.88
C GLU A 26 -6.25 29.51 24.99
N VAL A 27 -7.48 29.30 25.46
CA VAL A 27 -8.07 27.95 25.52
C VAL A 27 -8.38 27.41 24.11
N LYS A 28 -8.89 28.27 23.23
CA LYS A 28 -9.18 27.88 21.84
C LYS A 28 -7.91 27.54 21.05
N ASP A 29 -6.82 28.26 21.31
CA ASP A 29 -5.51 27.98 20.70
C ASP A 29 -4.92 26.67 21.24
N LYS A 30 -4.98 26.42 22.56
CA LYS A 30 -4.57 25.12 23.11
C LYS A 30 -5.38 23.96 22.54
N ASN A 31 -6.70 24.14 22.42
CA ASN A 31 -7.58 23.13 21.82
C ASN A 31 -7.29 22.92 20.33
N TRP A 32 -6.82 23.97 19.63
CA TRP A 32 -6.42 23.86 18.24
C TRP A 32 -5.18 22.96 18.09
N THR A 33 -4.13 23.23 18.87
CA THR A 33 -2.93 22.38 18.93
C THR A 33 -3.30 20.94 19.28
N LEU A 34 -4.14 20.73 20.30
CA LEU A 34 -4.59 19.39 20.71
C LEU A 34 -5.35 18.67 19.58
N ALA A 35 -6.25 19.36 18.86
CA ALA A 35 -6.95 18.77 17.71
C ALA A 35 -5.99 18.34 16.60
N CYS A 36 -4.96 19.15 16.32
CA CYS A 36 -3.93 18.83 15.34
C CYS A 36 -3.13 17.59 15.75
N VAL A 37 -2.69 17.52 17.03
CA VAL A 37 -1.98 16.37 17.60
C VAL A 37 -2.82 15.10 17.55
N GLU A 38 -4.09 15.17 17.95
CA GLU A 38 -4.97 14.00 18.03
C GLU A 38 -5.24 13.42 16.62
N VAL A 39 -5.61 14.27 15.66
CA VAL A 39 -5.91 13.81 14.29
C VAL A 39 -4.66 13.31 13.58
N SER A 40 -3.56 14.07 13.62
CA SER A 40 -2.29 13.66 13.00
C SER A 40 -1.72 12.39 13.65
N GLY A 41 -1.82 12.29 14.97
CA GLY A 41 -1.40 11.12 15.74
C GLY A 41 -2.23 9.88 15.41
N ASN A 42 -3.56 10.00 15.35
CA ASN A 42 -4.45 8.91 14.96
C ASN A 42 -4.06 8.32 13.60
N GLU A 43 -3.81 9.17 12.59
CA GLU A 43 -3.39 8.73 11.26
C GLU A 43 -1.98 8.11 11.26
N TYR A 44 -1.06 8.68 12.04
CA TYR A 44 0.31 8.16 12.15
C TYR A 44 0.37 6.76 12.78
N PHE A 45 -0.49 6.51 13.78
CA PHE A 45 -0.57 5.26 14.53
C PHE A 45 -1.56 4.24 13.94
N ASP A 46 -2.38 4.61 12.96
CA ASP A 46 -3.19 3.65 12.20
C ASP A 46 -2.32 2.87 11.20
N TYR A 47 -1.52 1.95 11.74
CA TYR A 47 -0.66 1.07 10.95
C TYR A 47 -1.45 0.28 9.90
N ARG A 48 -2.71 -0.05 10.20
CA ARG A 48 -3.53 -0.87 9.31
C ARG A 48 -3.89 -0.11 8.04
N ALA A 49 -4.44 1.10 8.18
CA ALA A 49 -4.76 1.95 7.04
C ALA A 49 -3.47 2.37 6.30
N ARG A 50 -2.47 2.86 7.03
CA ARG A 50 -1.23 3.39 6.48
C ARG A 50 -0.44 2.38 5.64
N PHE A 51 -0.29 1.16 6.14
CA PHE A 51 0.45 0.11 5.43
C PHE A 51 -0.46 -0.83 4.62
N GLN A 52 -1.77 -0.55 4.54
CA GLN A 52 -2.76 -1.37 3.83
C GLN A 52 -2.78 -2.83 4.29
N LEU A 53 -2.67 -3.04 5.60
CA LEU A 53 -2.62 -4.36 6.21
C LEU A 53 -4.00 -5.01 6.22
N VAL A 54 -4.07 -6.28 5.78
CA VAL A 54 -5.28 -7.08 5.91
C VAL A 54 -5.60 -7.32 7.40
N TYR A 55 -4.58 -7.57 8.22
CA TYR A 55 -4.63 -7.74 9.67
C TYR A 55 -3.33 -7.24 10.31
N LEU A 56 -3.39 -6.89 11.60
CA LEU A 56 -2.20 -6.45 12.34
C LEU A 56 -1.33 -7.66 12.68
N PRO A 57 0.00 -7.59 12.49
CA PRO A 57 0.89 -8.67 12.89
C PRO A 57 0.91 -8.83 14.41
N SER A 58 1.04 -10.08 14.87
CA SER A 58 1.02 -10.47 16.29
C SER A 58 2.07 -9.77 17.16
N CYS A 59 3.11 -9.21 16.54
CA CYS A 59 4.21 -8.53 17.23
C CYS A 59 3.99 -7.02 17.47
N ILE A 60 2.80 -6.48 17.16
CA ILE A 60 2.41 -5.10 17.46
C ILE A 60 1.34 -5.10 18.56
N PRO A 61 1.47 -4.30 19.64
CA PRO A 61 2.59 -3.39 19.93
C PRO A 61 3.80 -4.08 20.60
N ILE A 62 3.60 -5.24 21.24
CA ILE A 62 4.63 -5.93 22.01
C ILE A 62 4.98 -7.26 21.35
N CYS A 63 6.26 -7.47 21.07
CA CYS A 63 6.77 -8.71 20.49
C CYS A 63 7.07 -9.75 21.56
N ASN A 64 6.38 -10.89 21.52
CA ASN A 64 6.60 -11.99 22.46
C ASN A 64 7.70 -12.95 22.04
N HIS A 65 8.13 -12.94 20.77
CA HIS A 65 9.21 -13.81 20.26
C HIS A 65 10.57 -13.59 20.93
N GLY A 66 10.78 -12.44 21.60
CA GLY A 66 11.98 -12.19 22.41
C GLY A 66 11.84 -12.51 23.91
N LYS A 67 10.63 -12.82 24.38
CA LYS A 67 10.31 -13.06 25.81
C LYS A 67 10.07 -14.53 26.16
N TYR A 68 9.78 -15.38 25.17
CA TYR A 68 9.71 -16.82 25.39
C TYR A 68 11.13 -17.37 25.65
N ASN A 69 11.31 -18.11 26.74
CA ASN A 69 12.57 -18.78 27.11
C ASN A 69 13.05 -19.85 26.10
N GLY A 70 12.41 -19.97 24.93
CA GLY A 70 12.88 -20.74 23.79
C GLY A 70 13.04 -19.80 22.60
N SER A 71 14.24 -19.74 22.03
CA SER A 71 14.47 -19.06 20.76
C SER A 71 13.60 -19.70 19.68
N ILE A 72 12.94 -18.87 18.85
CA ILE A 72 12.39 -19.37 17.59
C ILE A 72 13.52 -19.95 16.76
N LYS A 73 13.29 -21.09 16.13
CA LYS A 73 14.29 -21.81 15.34
C LYS A 73 13.78 -22.04 13.93
N GLN A 74 14.71 -22.18 13.01
CA GLN A 74 14.37 -22.70 11.69
C GLN A 74 13.86 -24.14 11.82
N MET A 75 13.04 -24.57 10.86
CA MET A 75 12.61 -25.95 10.73
C MET A 75 13.81 -26.90 10.76
N PRO A 76 13.65 -28.09 11.36
CA PRO A 76 14.75 -29.03 11.51
C PRO A 76 15.13 -29.67 10.17
N THR A 77 16.39 -30.09 10.04
CA THR A 77 16.94 -30.64 8.80
C THR A 77 16.19 -31.87 8.29
N TYR A 78 15.71 -32.75 9.18
CA TYR A 78 14.94 -33.93 8.77
C TYR A 78 13.61 -33.55 8.09
N ALA A 79 12.97 -32.45 8.53
CA ALA A 79 11.72 -31.98 7.93
C ALA A 79 11.99 -31.34 6.57
N GLU A 80 13.12 -30.65 6.43
CA GLU A 80 13.58 -30.09 5.17
C GLU A 80 13.91 -31.21 4.17
N GLU A 81 14.61 -32.26 4.59
CA GLU A 81 14.86 -33.46 3.76
C GLU A 81 13.57 -34.18 3.34
N SER A 82 12.59 -34.27 4.24
CA SER A 82 11.26 -34.80 3.93
C SER A 82 10.56 -33.96 2.87
N PHE A 83 10.54 -32.64 3.04
CA PHE A 83 10.00 -31.71 2.05
C PHE A 83 10.64 -31.90 0.68
N TYR A 84 11.97 -31.92 0.60
CA TYR A 84 12.70 -32.12 -0.66
C TYR A 84 12.52 -33.51 -1.27
N THR A 85 12.13 -34.50 -0.48
CA THR A 85 11.77 -35.83 -1.00
C THR A 85 10.45 -35.77 -1.74
N GLU A 86 9.43 -35.11 -1.17
CA GLU A 86 8.14 -34.94 -1.84
C GLU A 86 8.22 -34.06 -3.09
N ILE A 87 9.01 -32.97 -3.03
CA ILE A 87 9.31 -32.12 -4.21
C ILE A 87 9.90 -32.92 -5.36
N ARG A 88 10.89 -33.80 -5.08
CA ARG A 88 11.52 -34.64 -6.10
C ARG A 88 10.56 -35.68 -6.69
N ASN A 89 9.56 -36.08 -5.92
CA ASN A 89 8.52 -37.02 -6.34
C ASN A 89 7.35 -36.33 -7.06
N HIS A 90 7.39 -35.00 -7.25
CA HIS A 90 6.28 -34.19 -7.78
C HIS A 90 4.99 -34.29 -6.94
N MET A 91 5.13 -34.55 -5.63
CA MET A 91 4.03 -34.62 -4.66
C MET A 91 3.86 -33.26 -3.99
N TRP A 92 3.39 -32.27 -4.75
CA TRP A 92 3.33 -30.87 -4.31
C TRP A 92 2.48 -30.69 -3.05
N TYR A 93 1.35 -31.37 -2.95
CA TYR A 93 0.46 -31.30 -1.79
C TYR A 93 1.14 -31.83 -0.52
N ASP A 94 1.74 -33.02 -0.59
CA ASP A 94 2.41 -33.64 0.55
C ASP A 94 3.63 -32.81 1.02
N ALA A 95 4.35 -32.19 0.09
CA ALA A 95 5.40 -31.22 0.44
C ALA A 95 4.85 -30.06 1.27
N LEU A 96 3.68 -29.51 0.92
CA LEU A 96 3.04 -28.42 1.66
C LEU A 96 2.52 -28.88 3.04
N GLU A 97 2.05 -30.12 3.17
CA GLU A 97 1.68 -30.70 4.48
C GLU A 97 2.89 -30.76 5.43
N VAL A 98 4.07 -31.14 4.93
CA VAL A 98 5.32 -31.08 5.72
C VAL A 98 5.60 -29.66 6.20
N CYS A 99 5.38 -28.65 5.35
CA CYS A 99 5.52 -27.25 5.76
C CYS A 99 4.50 -26.86 6.83
N HIS A 100 3.23 -27.23 6.68
CA HIS A 100 2.19 -26.92 7.67
C HIS A 100 2.48 -27.54 9.04
N MET A 101 2.98 -28.78 9.07
CA MET A 101 3.41 -29.44 10.31
C MET A 101 4.67 -28.80 10.92
N SER A 102 5.49 -28.14 10.10
CA SER A 102 6.75 -27.51 10.53
C SER A 102 6.60 -26.08 11.03
N ILE A 103 5.49 -25.40 10.70
CA ILE A 103 5.18 -24.06 11.21
C ILE A 103 4.52 -24.19 12.58
N THR A 104 5.26 -23.85 13.63
CA THR A 104 4.78 -23.88 15.03
C THR A 104 5.14 -22.57 15.73
N PRO A 105 4.60 -22.23 16.91
CA PRO A 105 4.98 -21.00 17.61
C PRO A 105 6.49 -20.83 17.88
N THR A 106 7.29 -21.90 17.76
CA THR A 106 8.74 -21.87 17.95
C THR A 106 9.54 -22.26 16.70
N GLN A 107 8.90 -22.57 15.57
CA GLN A 107 9.58 -23.06 14.36
C GLN A 107 9.07 -22.42 13.07
N TYR A 108 9.98 -21.80 12.32
CA TYR A 108 9.72 -21.15 11.02
C TYR A 108 10.40 -21.88 9.86
N LEU A 109 9.90 -21.71 8.64
CA LEU A 109 10.46 -22.38 7.45
C LEU A 109 11.83 -21.82 7.04
N SER A 110 12.69 -22.68 6.48
CA SER A 110 13.99 -22.24 5.94
C SER A 110 13.83 -21.33 4.71
N CYS A 111 14.86 -20.55 4.43
CA CYS A 111 14.90 -19.74 3.20
C CYS A 111 14.69 -20.60 1.95
N ASP A 112 15.37 -21.75 1.87
CA ASP A 112 15.34 -22.60 0.68
C ASP A 112 13.95 -23.25 0.50
N VAL A 113 13.28 -23.64 1.60
CA VAL A 113 11.89 -24.13 1.55
C VAL A 113 10.93 -23.01 1.14
N LEU A 114 11.07 -21.79 1.67
CA LEU A 114 10.24 -20.65 1.24
C LEU A 114 10.41 -20.37 -0.27
N GLN A 115 11.64 -20.46 -0.80
CA GLN A 115 11.91 -20.29 -2.22
C GLN A 115 11.28 -21.42 -3.07
N GLU A 116 11.34 -22.67 -2.61
CA GLU A 116 10.71 -23.77 -3.35
C GLU A 116 9.18 -23.70 -3.32
N ILE A 117 8.54 -23.23 -2.24
CA ILE A 117 7.09 -22.98 -2.24
C ILE A 117 6.72 -21.97 -3.35
N VAL A 118 7.54 -20.94 -3.56
CA VAL A 118 7.35 -20.00 -4.69
C VAL A 118 7.56 -20.71 -6.04
N GLU A 119 8.54 -21.60 -6.15
CA GLU A 119 8.72 -22.41 -7.36
C GLU A 119 7.51 -23.32 -7.63
N ILE A 120 6.82 -23.86 -6.61
CA ILE A 120 5.57 -24.60 -6.80
C ILE A 120 4.50 -23.68 -7.41
N ILE A 121 4.30 -22.47 -6.86
CA ILE A 121 3.32 -21.49 -7.39
C ILE A 121 3.59 -21.21 -8.87
N LEU A 122 4.87 -21.02 -9.24
CA LEU A 122 5.26 -20.71 -10.61
C LEU A 122 5.09 -21.91 -11.55
N ASN A 123 5.36 -23.14 -11.11
CA ASN A 123 5.56 -24.28 -12.00
C ASN A 123 4.52 -25.40 -11.91
N VAL A 124 3.57 -25.40 -10.96
CA VAL A 124 2.58 -26.50 -10.85
C VAL A 124 1.67 -26.58 -12.09
N HIS A 125 1.33 -27.77 -12.59
CA HIS A 125 0.39 -27.93 -13.73
C HIS A 125 -0.82 -28.74 -13.31
N GLU A 126 -1.91 -28.62 -14.08
CA GLU A 126 -3.06 -29.51 -13.93
C GLU A 126 -2.63 -30.95 -14.23
N ASP A 127 -2.76 -31.82 -13.22
CA ASP A 127 -2.52 -33.25 -13.33
C ASP A 127 -3.86 -33.99 -13.23
N ARG A 128 -4.28 -34.61 -14.34
CA ARG A 128 -5.55 -35.36 -14.40
C ARG A 128 -5.58 -36.57 -13.47
N CYS A 129 -4.42 -37.01 -13.01
CA CYS A 129 -4.28 -38.13 -12.09
C CYS A 129 -4.18 -37.69 -10.63
N SER A 130 -4.16 -36.39 -10.34
CA SER A 130 -4.15 -35.84 -8.99
C SER A 130 -5.57 -35.54 -8.52
N ASP A 131 -5.82 -35.72 -7.22
CA ASP A 131 -7.07 -35.32 -6.56
C ASP A 131 -7.18 -33.79 -6.41
N TYR A 132 -6.13 -33.05 -6.76
CA TYR A 132 -6.01 -31.61 -6.56
C TYR A 132 -5.80 -30.85 -7.87
N THR A 133 -6.49 -29.72 -8.03
CA THR A 133 -6.27 -28.80 -9.15
C THR A 133 -5.00 -27.97 -8.93
N ALA A 134 -4.41 -27.47 -10.01
CA ALA A 134 -3.24 -26.58 -9.91
C ALA A 134 -3.56 -25.31 -9.11
N LYS A 135 -4.78 -24.77 -9.28
CA LYS A 135 -5.27 -23.63 -8.51
C LYS A 135 -5.30 -23.94 -7.00
N TYR A 136 -5.83 -25.09 -6.61
CA TYR A 136 -5.89 -25.48 -5.20
C TYR A 136 -4.50 -25.59 -4.58
N ILE A 137 -3.51 -26.13 -5.30
CA ILE A 137 -2.12 -26.20 -4.84
C ILE A 137 -1.53 -24.79 -4.68
N ILE A 138 -1.78 -23.88 -5.64
CA ILE A 138 -1.34 -22.48 -5.55
C ILE A 138 -1.95 -21.78 -4.33
N ASP A 139 -3.25 -21.94 -4.10
CA ASP A 139 -3.95 -21.36 -2.95
C ASP A 139 -3.36 -21.90 -1.64
N ASN A 140 -3.05 -23.19 -1.56
CA ASN A 140 -2.37 -23.80 -0.42
C ASN A 140 -0.95 -23.25 -0.23
N CYS A 141 -0.15 -23.08 -1.28
CA CYS A 141 1.17 -22.44 -1.17
C CYS A 141 1.09 -21.03 -0.57
N GLN A 142 0.15 -20.21 -1.05
CA GLN A 142 -0.06 -18.87 -0.52
C GLN A 142 -0.47 -18.93 0.97
N GLN A 143 -1.34 -19.88 1.34
CA GLN A 143 -1.74 -20.10 2.73
C GLN A 143 -0.57 -20.56 3.62
N THR A 144 0.30 -21.46 3.15
CA THR A 144 1.49 -21.90 3.89
C THR A 144 2.42 -20.72 4.16
N LEU A 145 2.71 -19.90 3.14
CA LEU A 145 3.56 -18.71 3.27
C LEU A 145 2.93 -17.69 4.23
N PHE A 146 1.63 -17.42 4.07
CA PHE A 146 0.85 -16.56 4.97
C PHE A 146 0.93 -17.05 6.42
N GLN A 147 0.75 -18.36 6.66
CA GLN A 147 0.81 -18.95 7.99
C GLN A 147 2.22 -18.77 8.59
N ASN A 148 3.27 -18.94 7.80
CA ASN A 148 4.64 -18.71 8.24
C ASN A 148 4.86 -17.23 8.61
N PHE A 149 4.45 -16.27 7.76
CA PHE A 149 4.65 -14.84 8.00
C PHE A 149 3.78 -14.29 9.14
N SER A 150 2.57 -14.80 9.34
CA SER A 150 1.69 -14.37 10.42
C SER A 150 2.10 -14.94 11.78
N THR A 151 2.55 -16.21 11.81
CA THR A 151 3.12 -16.85 13.01
C THR A 151 4.45 -16.21 13.36
N HIS A 152 5.32 -16.02 12.37
CA HIS A 152 6.67 -15.49 12.53
C HIS A 152 6.88 -14.25 11.66
N PRO A 153 6.26 -13.11 12.02
CA PRO A 153 6.49 -11.88 11.27
C PRO A 153 7.95 -11.42 11.46
N PRO A 154 8.50 -10.59 10.55
CA PRO A 154 9.88 -10.10 10.56
C PRO A 154 10.18 -9.21 11.77
N CYS A 155 10.22 -9.82 12.95
CA CYS A 155 10.35 -9.17 14.23
C CYS A 155 11.83 -8.87 14.54
N GLN A 156 12.20 -8.79 15.81
CA GLN A 156 13.57 -8.44 16.23
C GLN A 156 14.56 -9.61 16.16
N ASP A 157 14.08 -10.83 15.92
CA ASP A 157 14.96 -11.99 15.80
C ASP A 157 15.83 -11.91 14.54
N ASN A 158 17.15 -11.82 14.72
CA ASN A 158 18.09 -11.64 13.63
C ASN A 158 18.13 -12.84 12.67
N ASN A 159 17.93 -14.07 13.16
CA ASN A 159 17.97 -15.26 12.31
C ASN A 159 16.76 -15.28 11.38
N LEU A 160 15.57 -15.01 11.92
CA LEU A 160 14.34 -14.88 11.15
C LEU A 160 14.42 -13.73 10.14
N ARG A 161 14.90 -12.54 10.55
CA ARG A 161 15.11 -11.41 9.63
C ARG A 161 16.07 -11.77 8.51
N ASN A 162 17.20 -12.40 8.83
CA ASN A 162 18.18 -12.84 7.84
C ASN A 162 17.60 -13.90 6.90
N CYS A 163 16.75 -14.80 7.40
CA CYS A 163 16.02 -15.76 6.59
C CYS A 163 15.16 -15.03 5.54
N TYR A 164 14.37 -14.03 5.95
CA TYR A 164 13.54 -13.27 5.01
C TYR A 164 14.32 -12.37 4.06
N VAL A 165 15.43 -11.76 4.50
CA VAL A 165 16.33 -11.04 3.58
C VAL A 165 16.84 -11.99 2.50
N LYS A 166 17.35 -13.17 2.89
CA LYS A 166 17.81 -14.18 1.93
C LYS A 166 16.68 -14.63 1.01
N PHE A 167 15.52 -15.00 1.55
CA PHE A 167 14.36 -15.41 0.76
C PHE A 167 14.03 -14.40 -0.35
N LEU A 168 14.06 -13.10 -0.04
CA LEU A 168 13.76 -12.03 -0.99
C LEU A 168 14.87 -11.78 -2.03
N THR A 169 16.15 -11.90 -1.63
CA THR A 169 17.29 -11.39 -2.43
C THR A 169 18.32 -12.42 -2.88
N SER A 170 18.33 -13.64 -2.31
CA SER A 170 19.26 -14.69 -2.74
C SER A 170 18.83 -15.31 -4.05
N SER A 171 19.80 -15.68 -4.88
CA SER A 171 19.57 -16.35 -6.17
C SER A 171 18.55 -17.46 -6.04
N MET A 172 17.59 -17.49 -6.95
CA MET A 172 16.71 -18.65 -7.10
C MET A 172 17.52 -19.87 -7.60
N PRO A 173 17.06 -21.10 -7.35
CA PRO A 173 17.72 -22.30 -7.84
C PRO A 173 17.90 -22.29 -9.37
N ASP A 174 19.10 -22.65 -9.83
CA ASP A 174 19.42 -22.77 -11.26
C ASP A 174 18.87 -24.11 -11.78
N LYS A 175 17.70 -24.08 -12.44
CA LYS A 175 17.03 -25.28 -13.00
C LYS A 175 17.70 -25.68 -14.33
N LYS A 176 18.99 -26.02 -14.29
CA LYS A 176 19.88 -26.30 -15.45
C LYS A 176 19.38 -27.34 -16.45
N ASN A 177 18.56 -28.28 -15.99
CA ASN A 177 18.04 -29.39 -16.81
C ASN A 177 16.64 -29.12 -17.36
N THR A 178 16.19 -27.87 -17.39
CA THR A 178 14.86 -27.48 -17.86
C THR A 178 14.95 -26.44 -18.97
N TYR A 179 13.91 -26.36 -19.81
CA TYR A 179 13.81 -25.36 -20.88
C TYR A 179 13.44 -23.95 -20.36
N THR A 180 14.02 -23.53 -19.24
CA THR A 180 13.74 -22.24 -18.62
C THR A 180 14.52 -21.10 -19.28
N ASN A 181 13.90 -19.92 -19.38
CA ASN A 181 14.57 -18.69 -19.81
C ASN A 181 14.80 -17.72 -18.64
N ARG A 182 14.82 -18.22 -17.39
CA ARG A 182 14.95 -17.41 -16.16
C ARG A 182 16.23 -16.56 -16.08
N ILE A 183 17.29 -16.97 -16.77
CA ILE A 183 18.55 -16.20 -16.89
C ILE A 183 18.28 -14.80 -17.47
N ASN A 184 17.34 -14.69 -18.42
CA ASN A 184 16.99 -13.41 -19.06
C ASN A 184 16.27 -12.44 -18.11
N TYR A 185 15.86 -12.90 -16.93
CA TYR A 185 15.06 -12.15 -15.97
C TYR A 185 15.77 -11.95 -14.63
N GLU A 186 17.09 -12.13 -14.58
CA GLU A 186 17.93 -11.86 -13.39
C GLU A 186 17.53 -12.68 -12.15
N TYR A 187 17.20 -13.96 -12.33
CA TYR A 187 16.88 -14.90 -11.23
C TYR A 187 17.96 -14.95 -10.13
N ASN A 188 19.22 -14.64 -10.49
CA ASN A 188 20.35 -14.55 -9.59
C ASN A 188 20.29 -13.38 -8.60
N LEU A 189 19.42 -12.39 -8.85
CA LEU A 189 19.17 -11.26 -7.95
C LEU A 189 17.98 -11.49 -6.99
N GLY A 190 17.41 -12.70 -7.01
CA GLY A 190 16.35 -13.14 -6.10
C GLY A 190 14.94 -13.04 -6.67
N ILE A 191 14.00 -13.61 -5.91
CA ILE A 191 12.61 -13.85 -6.35
C ILE A 191 11.93 -12.55 -6.74
N VAL A 192 12.07 -11.49 -5.95
CA VAL A 192 11.37 -10.23 -6.23
C VAL A 192 11.82 -9.65 -7.57
N LYS A 193 13.14 -9.63 -7.80
CA LYS A 193 13.70 -9.06 -9.03
C LYS A 193 13.28 -9.88 -10.25
N TYR A 194 13.35 -11.21 -10.13
CA TYR A 194 12.86 -12.14 -11.13
C TYR A 194 11.39 -11.89 -11.49
N CYS A 195 10.50 -11.85 -10.50
CA CYS A 195 9.07 -11.67 -10.71
C CYS A 195 8.73 -10.30 -11.32
N LEU A 196 9.38 -9.21 -10.88
CA LEU A 196 9.16 -7.87 -11.44
C LEU A 196 9.63 -7.77 -12.90
N ASN A 197 10.85 -8.25 -13.19
CA ASN A 197 11.38 -8.30 -14.56
C ASN A 197 10.49 -9.14 -15.46
N ARG A 198 10.05 -10.29 -14.95
CA ARG A 198 9.21 -11.19 -15.72
C ARG A 198 7.84 -10.59 -15.99
N LEU A 199 7.20 -10.00 -14.98
CA LEU A 199 5.92 -9.33 -15.13
C LEU A 199 6.01 -8.17 -16.13
N GLU A 200 7.03 -7.32 -16.06
CA GLU A 200 7.25 -6.23 -17.03
C GLU A 200 7.35 -6.75 -18.47
N SER A 201 8.03 -7.90 -18.67
CA SER A 201 8.09 -8.58 -19.97
C SER A 201 6.74 -9.16 -20.40
N GLU A 202 5.97 -9.77 -19.50
CA GLU A 202 4.65 -10.30 -19.84
C GLU A 202 3.66 -9.18 -20.21
N LEU A 203 3.82 -7.96 -19.69
CA LEU A 203 3.00 -6.79 -20.06
C LEU A 203 3.34 -6.21 -21.45
N SER A 204 4.50 -6.56 -22.01
CA SER A 204 4.98 -6.01 -23.29
C SER A 204 4.23 -6.57 -24.51
N THR A 205 4.35 -5.88 -25.65
CA THR A 205 3.85 -6.36 -26.95
C THR A 205 4.44 -7.71 -27.35
N ASP A 206 5.68 -7.98 -26.94
CA ASP A 206 6.48 -9.10 -27.42
C ASP A 206 6.19 -10.39 -26.66
N SER A 207 5.40 -10.33 -25.58
CA SER A 207 4.99 -11.51 -24.84
C SER A 207 4.08 -12.40 -25.69
N LYS A 208 4.40 -13.70 -25.78
CA LYS A 208 3.60 -14.71 -26.50
C LYS A 208 2.38 -15.11 -25.66
N ASP A 209 1.18 -15.12 -26.26
CA ASP A 209 -0.06 -15.46 -25.54
C ASP A 209 -0.14 -16.95 -25.15
N GLY A 210 0.39 -17.83 -26.00
CA GLY A 210 0.49 -19.27 -25.71
C GLY A 210 1.72 -19.66 -24.87
N PRO A 211 1.97 -20.97 -24.72
CA PRO A 211 3.21 -21.50 -24.17
C PRO A 211 4.43 -20.97 -24.92
N ILE A 212 5.51 -20.65 -24.20
CA ILE A 212 6.77 -20.21 -24.78
C ILE A 212 7.55 -21.40 -25.34
N VAL A 213 7.47 -22.55 -24.66
CA VAL A 213 8.11 -23.80 -25.07
C VAL A 213 7.05 -24.80 -25.52
N ASP A 214 7.29 -25.43 -26.68
CA ASP A 214 6.44 -26.50 -27.20
C ASP A 214 6.80 -27.86 -26.59
N LYS A 215 5.79 -28.66 -26.25
CA LYS A 215 5.96 -29.98 -25.62
C LYS A 215 6.36 -31.02 -26.66
N ASN A 216 7.65 -31.35 -26.72
CA ASN A 216 8.22 -32.37 -27.61
C ASN A 216 8.78 -33.54 -26.80
N ILE A 217 8.06 -34.66 -26.77
CA ILE A 217 8.49 -35.88 -26.09
C ILE A 217 9.35 -36.72 -27.06
N PRO A 218 10.56 -37.16 -26.66
CA PRO A 218 11.36 -38.09 -27.45
C PRO A 218 10.54 -39.32 -27.85
N GLU A 219 10.62 -39.72 -29.13
CA GLU A 219 9.75 -40.79 -29.66
C GLU A 219 9.89 -42.12 -28.93
N ASN A 220 11.11 -42.45 -28.51
CA ASN A 220 11.42 -43.64 -27.72
C ASN A 220 10.80 -43.65 -26.32
N LEU A 221 10.36 -42.49 -25.81
CA LEU A 221 9.75 -42.36 -24.48
C LEU A 221 8.22 -42.22 -24.54
N LYS A 222 7.65 -41.98 -25.72
CA LYS A 222 6.19 -41.82 -25.88
C LYS A 222 5.44 -43.05 -25.38
N GLY A 223 4.42 -42.84 -24.53
CA GLY A 223 3.59 -43.91 -23.98
C GLY A 223 4.23 -44.73 -22.85
N THR A 224 5.40 -44.34 -22.35
CA THR A 224 6.08 -45.04 -21.24
C THR A 224 5.98 -44.25 -19.93
N VAL A 225 6.15 -44.94 -18.79
CA VAL A 225 6.25 -44.30 -17.45
C VAL A 225 7.47 -43.38 -17.38
N GLN A 226 8.58 -43.77 -18.02
CA GLN A 226 9.78 -42.91 -18.14
C GLN A 226 9.48 -41.63 -18.93
N GLY A 227 8.69 -41.73 -19.99
CA GLY A 227 8.20 -40.57 -20.73
C GLY A 227 7.31 -39.66 -19.89
N PHE A 228 6.46 -40.22 -19.02
CA PHE A 228 5.67 -39.43 -18.08
C PHE A 228 6.55 -38.65 -17.09
N HIS A 229 7.53 -39.30 -16.45
CA HIS A 229 8.48 -38.61 -15.57
C HIS A 229 9.30 -37.56 -16.33
N TRP A 230 9.70 -37.86 -17.56
CA TRP A 230 10.44 -36.92 -18.41
C TRP A 230 9.61 -35.68 -18.74
N ILE A 231 8.30 -35.82 -19.02
CA ILE A 231 7.39 -34.68 -19.20
C ILE A 231 7.30 -33.84 -17.93
N LYS A 232 7.09 -34.49 -16.77
CA LYS A 232 7.01 -33.78 -15.49
C LYS A 232 8.27 -32.96 -15.24
N GLN A 233 9.45 -33.56 -15.42
CA GLN A 233 10.72 -32.89 -15.18
C GLN A 233 11.02 -31.73 -16.17
N ASN A 234 10.65 -31.86 -17.44
CA ASN A 234 11.07 -30.90 -18.48
C ASN A 234 9.99 -29.88 -18.86
N TYR A 235 8.71 -30.17 -18.60
CA TYR A 235 7.58 -29.37 -19.07
C TYR A 235 6.61 -28.91 -17.98
N GLU A 236 6.70 -29.39 -16.74
CA GLU A 236 6.08 -28.72 -15.58
C GLU A 236 6.92 -27.50 -15.18
N ILE A 237 6.96 -26.51 -16.08
CA ILE A 237 7.72 -25.27 -15.92
C ILE A 237 6.86 -24.07 -16.29
N PHE A 238 7.19 -22.91 -15.71
CA PHE A 238 6.49 -21.65 -15.95
C PHE A 238 6.36 -21.29 -17.44
N GLU A 239 7.37 -21.58 -18.25
CA GLU A 239 7.41 -21.25 -19.68
C GLU A 239 6.42 -22.06 -20.53
N SER A 240 5.93 -23.20 -20.03
CA SER A 240 4.93 -24.02 -20.76
C SER A 240 3.49 -23.57 -20.50
N LEU A 241 3.27 -22.63 -19.58
CA LEU A 241 1.97 -22.04 -19.28
C LEU A 241 1.59 -20.99 -20.32
N ASN A 242 0.29 -20.76 -20.51
CA ASN A 242 -0.18 -19.62 -21.30
C ASN A 242 0.09 -18.28 -20.57
N ARG A 243 0.02 -17.17 -21.29
CA ARG A 243 0.32 -15.84 -20.74
C ARG A 243 -0.60 -15.45 -19.59
N GLU A 244 -1.87 -15.84 -19.66
CA GLU A 244 -2.86 -15.56 -18.62
C GLU A 244 -2.44 -16.17 -17.27
N GLU A 245 -2.10 -17.46 -17.27
CA GLU A 245 -1.65 -18.18 -16.08
C GLU A 245 -0.27 -17.70 -15.61
N ARG A 246 0.64 -17.37 -16.53
CA ARG A 246 1.93 -16.76 -16.17
C ARG A 246 1.75 -15.46 -15.39
N ILE A 247 0.87 -14.57 -15.86
CA ILE A 247 0.56 -13.30 -15.17
C ILE A 247 -0.09 -13.56 -13.81
N LYS A 248 -1.11 -14.44 -13.74
CA LYS A 248 -1.79 -14.77 -12.47
C LYS A 248 -0.82 -15.28 -11.42
N ARG A 249 0.08 -16.19 -11.78
CA ARG A 249 1.08 -16.77 -10.86
C ARG A 249 2.09 -15.74 -10.38
N LEU A 250 2.55 -14.86 -11.27
CA LEU A 250 3.42 -13.73 -10.86
C LEU A 250 2.71 -12.84 -9.84
N PHE A 251 1.43 -12.52 -10.05
CA PHE A 251 0.66 -11.75 -9.08
C PHE A 251 0.42 -12.50 -7.77
N ALA A 252 0.20 -13.82 -7.80
CA ALA A 252 0.08 -14.65 -6.61
C ALA A 252 1.36 -14.59 -5.74
N VAL A 253 2.53 -14.72 -6.37
CA VAL A 253 3.83 -14.57 -5.68
C VAL A 253 4.02 -13.16 -5.13
N LEU A 254 3.73 -12.12 -5.93
CA LEU A 254 3.88 -10.73 -5.53
C LEU A 254 2.92 -10.35 -4.38
N GLU A 255 1.71 -10.91 -4.34
CA GLU A 255 0.74 -10.72 -3.26
C GLU A 255 1.24 -11.31 -1.94
N THR A 256 1.84 -12.50 -1.98
CA THR A 256 2.40 -13.14 -0.78
C THR A 256 3.65 -12.41 -0.27
N ILE A 257 4.50 -11.93 -1.17
CA ILE A 257 5.72 -11.20 -0.77
C ILE A 257 5.39 -9.82 -0.18
N ILE A 258 4.41 -9.10 -0.72
CA ILE A 258 4.11 -7.76 -0.20
C ILE A 258 3.60 -7.80 1.25
N GLU A 259 2.95 -8.89 1.65
CA GLU A 259 2.48 -9.08 3.02
C GLU A 259 3.64 -9.07 4.04
N VAL A 260 4.71 -9.86 3.81
CA VAL A 260 5.86 -9.87 4.74
C VAL A 260 6.56 -8.51 4.79
N LEU A 261 6.61 -7.79 3.67
CA LEU A 261 7.17 -6.44 3.61
C LEU A 261 6.32 -5.43 4.41
N GLN A 262 5.00 -5.50 4.31
CA GLN A 262 4.09 -4.64 5.06
C GLN A 262 4.14 -4.94 6.58
N PHE A 263 4.26 -6.21 6.98
CA PHE A 263 4.48 -6.57 8.39
C PHE A 263 5.78 -6.02 8.93
N ASP A 264 6.88 -6.08 8.17
CA ASP A 264 8.14 -5.47 8.58
C ASP A 264 7.96 -3.97 8.80
N LEU A 265 7.38 -3.24 7.83
CA LEU A 265 7.15 -1.81 7.94
C LEU A 265 6.35 -1.44 9.19
N ALA A 266 5.26 -2.14 9.44
CA ALA A 266 4.40 -1.88 10.59
C ALA A 266 5.12 -2.17 11.93
N ILE A 267 5.84 -3.29 12.03
CA ILE A 267 6.58 -3.67 13.24
C ILE A 267 7.75 -2.71 13.50
N GLN A 268 8.49 -2.33 12.46
CA GLN A 268 9.54 -1.34 12.62
C GLN A 268 8.94 -0.02 13.10
N GLN A 269 7.86 0.46 12.46
CA GLN A 269 7.19 1.71 12.80
C GLN A 269 6.68 1.73 14.25
N SER A 270 6.11 0.64 14.75
CA SER A 270 5.58 0.58 16.11
C SER A 270 6.65 0.69 17.19
N ARG A 271 7.91 0.46 16.86
CA ARG A 271 9.04 0.48 17.80
C ARG A 271 9.82 1.80 17.81
N TYR A 272 9.58 2.69 16.83
CA TYR A 272 10.27 3.98 16.72
C TYR A 272 9.96 4.97 17.87
N LEU A 273 8.98 4.69 18.73
CA LEU A 273 8.53 5.59 19.80
C LEU A 273 9.38 5.51 21.08
N ASP A 274 10.03 4.37 21.33
CA ASP A 274 10.71 4.13 22.61
C ASP A 274 12.17 4.59 22.62
N ASP A 275 12.77 4.89 21.46
CA ASP A 275 14.21 5.15 21.36
C ASP A 275 14.52 6.28 20.37
N GLN A 276 14.79 7.49 20.89
CA GLN A 276 15.17 8.68 20.08
C GLN A 276 16.43 8.44 19.23
N SER A 277 17.20 7.40 19.51
CA SER A 277 18.39 7.00 18.75
C SER A 277 18.09 6.14 17.50
N CYS A 278 16.84 5.67 17.31
CA CYS A 278 16.48 4.72 16.24
C CYS A 278 16.27 5.33 14.85
N GLN A 279 16.40 6.66 14.66
CA GLN A 279 16.26 7.29 13.34
C GLN A 279 17.24 6.74 12.28
N ILE A 280 18.34 6.09 12.69
CA ILE A 280 19.49 5.84 11.81
C ILE A 280 19.66 4.35 11.42
N ARG A 281 18.95 3.36 12.01
CA ARG A 281 19.37 1.94 11.87
C ARG A 281 18.32 0.84 11.68
N CYS A 282 17.05 1.13 11.38
CA CYS A 282 16.13 0.05 11.00
C CYS A 282 16.23 -0.23 9.50
N ASN A 283 17.06 -1.22 9.16
CA ASN A 283 17.22 -1.82 7.83
C ASN A 283 15.94 -2.61 7.48
N LYS A 284 14.99 -1.94 6.82
CA LYS A 284 13.68 -2.50 6.49
C LYS A 284 13.82 -3.51 5.35
N LEU A 285 13.03 -4.57 5.35
CA LEU A 285 13.08 -5.59 4.29
C LEU A 285 12.88 -4.97 2.90
N MET A 286 11.98 -3.99 2.77
CA MET A 286 11.75 -3.28 1.52
C MET A 286 13.01 -2.53 1.04
N GLU A 287 13.90 -2.06 1.92
CA GLU A 287 15.13 -1.39 1.51
C GLU A 287 16.11 -2.34 0.82
N HIS A 288 16.14 -3.60 1.23
CA HIS A 288 16.91 -4.65 0.54
C HIS A 288 16.39 -4.92 -0.87
N VAL A 289 15.07 -4.93 -1.04
CA VAL A 289 14.42 -5.14 -2.34
C VAL A 289 14.64 -3.96 -3.29
N LEU A 290 14.51 -2.73 -2.79
CA LEU A 290 14.67 -1.53 -3.61
C LEU A 290 16.13 -1.27 -4.01
N GLY A 291 17.09 -1.88 -3.30
CA GLY A 291 18.51 -1.69 -3.49
C GLY A 291 19.01 -0.36 -2.91
N PRO A 292 20.33 -0.11 -2.94
CA PRO A 292 20.90 1.14 -2.45
C PRO A 292 20.35 2.31 -3.27
N GLN A 293 19.79 3.30 -2.59
CA GLN A 293 19.47 4.58 -3.25
C GLN A 293 20.79 5.31 -3.52
N ASN A 294 20.88 5.94 -4.69
CA ASN A 294 22.06 6.74 -5.02
C ASN A 294 22.15 7.92 -4.03
N LYS A 295 23.38 8.24 -3.57
CA LYS A 295 23.65 9.37 -2.66
C LYS A 295 23.10 10.72 -3.15
N ASN A 296 22.74 10.81 -4.43
CA ASN A 296 22.18 11.99 -5.09
C ASN A 296 20.64 12.07 -5.03
N GLY A 297 19.95 11.20 -4.27
CA GLY A 297 18.48 11.22 -4.14
C GLY A 297 17.71 10.59 -5.31
N HIS A 298 18.41 10.11 -6.35
CA HIS A 298 17.74 9.47 -7.48
C HIS A 298 17.15 8.11 -7.10
N LEU A 299 15.88 7.91 -7.47
CA LEU A 299 15.19 6.62 -7.35
C LEU A 299 15.97 5.51 -8.05
N SER A 300 16.11 4.39 -7.35
CA SER A 300 16.69 3.15 -7.88
C SER A 300 15.93 2.62 -9.10
N GLY A 301 16.59 1.78 -9.89
CA GLY A 301 15.98 1.15 -11.06
C GLY A 301 14.72 0.34 -10.70
N THR A 302 14.75 -0.36 -9.56
CA THR A 302 13.62 -1.12 -9.02
C THR A 302 12.43 -0.22 -8.67
N CYS A 303 12.67 0.95 -8.05
CA CYS A 303 11.59 1.90 -7.78
C CYS A 303 10.88 2.33 -9.07
N ARG A 304 11.64 2.71 -10.10
CA ARG A 304 11.08 3.10 -11.40
C ARG A 304 10.33 1.95 -12.07
N GLN A 305 10.83 0.72 -11.94
CA GLN A 305 10.18 -0.47 -12.46
C GLN A 305 8.82 -0.72 -11.81
N ILE A 306 8.73 -0.64 -10.47
CA ILE A 306 7.45 -0.76 -9.74
C ILE A 306 6.46 0.31 -10.22
N ILE A 307 6.90 1.57 -10.38
CA ILE A 307 6.05 2.66 -10.90
C ILE A 307 5.56 2.34 -12.33
N ARG A 308 6.43 1.87 -13.22
CA ARG A 308 6.05 1.51 -14.60
C ARG A 308 5.05 0.35 -14.62
N ILE A 309 5.28 -0.70 -13.84
CA ILE A 309 4.36 -1.84 -13.74
C ILE A 309 3.01 -1.36 -13.22
N PHE A 310 2.97 -0.58 -12.14
CA PHE A 310 1.75 0.02 -11.61
C PHE A 310 1.00 0.80 -12.69
N ALA A 311 1.68 1.74 -13.35
CA ALA A 311 1.08 2.56 -14.40
C ALA A 311 0.53 1.72 -15.56
N ASN A 312 1.27 0.71 -16.00
CA ASN A 312 0.84 -0.18 -17.09
C ASN A 312 -0.36 -1.05 -16.68
N VAL A 313 -0.35 -1.66 -15.49
CA VAL A 313 -1.44 -2.52 -15.00
C VAL A 313 -2.75 -1.73 -14.90
N VAL A 314 -2.69 -0.47 -14.42
CA VAL A 314 -3.87 0.42 -14.35
C VAL A 314 -4.28 0.92 -15.74
N HIS A 315 -3.31 1.34 -16.57
CA HIS A 315 -3.58 1.80 -17.94
C HIS A 315 -4.30 0.72 -18.77
N LEU A 316 -3.81 -0.51 -18.67
CA LEU A 316 -4.32 -1.71 -19.33
C LEU A 316 -5.58 -2.28 -18.68
N GLN A 317 -6.06 -1.70 -17.58
CA GLN A 317 -7.30 -2.08 -16.89
C GLN A 317 -7.33 -3.56 -16.48
N TYR A 318 -6.25 -4.02 -15.86
CA TYR A 318 -6.18 -5.36 -15.28
C TYR A 318 -7.18 -5.50 -14.12
N PRO A 319 -7.52 -6.74 -13.70
CA PRO A 319 -8.47 -6.97 -12.61
C PRO A 319 -8.16 -6.18 -11.35
N ASP A 320 -9.19 -5.71 -10.63
CA ASP A 320 -9.02 -4.93 -9.40
C ASP A 320 -8.14 -5.65 -8.35
N ALA A 321 -8.16 -6.99 -8.29
CA ALA A 321 -7.28 -7.76 -7.41
C ALA A 321 -5.79 -7.56 -7.75
N MET A 322 -5.42 -7.57 -9.04
CA MET A 322 -4.05 -7.32 -9.49
C MET A 322 -3.65 -5.86 -9.31
N VAL A 323 -4.57 -4.93 -9.59
CA VAL A 323 -4.37 -3.50 -9.32
C VAL A 323 -4.10 -3.28 -7.83
N LYS A 324 -4.90 -3.90 -6.95
CA LYS A 324 -4.72 -3.82 -5.50
C LYS A 324 -3.35 -4.31 -5.07
N THR A 325 -2.89 -5.47 -5.56
CA THR A 325 -1.56 -6.00 -5.25
C THR A 325 -0.46 -5.01 -5.62
N ILE A 326 -0.47 -4.46 -6.85
CA ILE A 326 0.57 -3.51 -7.25
C ILE A 326 0.43 -2.14 -6.55
N THR A 327 -0.78 -1.72 -6.15
CA THR A 327 -0.97 -0.56 -5.27
C THR A 327 -0.36 -0.79 -3.89
N MET A 328 -0.46 -2.00 -3.32
CA MET A 328 0.18 -2.34 -2.04
C MET A 328 1.71 -2.29 -2.15
N TRP A 329 2.28 -2.73 -3.28
CA TRP A 329 3.71 -2.59 -3.59
C TRP A 329 4.14 -1.12 -3.66
N LEU A 330 3.38 -0.30 -4.40
CA LEU A 330 3.62 1.13 -4.51
C LEU A 330 3.53 1.83 -3.15
N ASN A 331 2.48 1.56 -2.37
CA ASN A 331 2.30 2.14 -1.03
C ASN A 331 3.44 1.74 -0.09
N SER A 332 3.81 0.46 -0.03
CA SER A 332 4.92 0.00 0.83
C SER A 332 6.25 0.63 0.46
N MET A 333 6.51 0.81 -0.84
CA MET A 333 7.69 1.55 -1.32
C MET A 333 7.63 3.02 -0.88
N ILE A 334 6.50 3.69 -1.07
CA ILE A 334 6.31 5.10 -0.65
C ILE A 334 6.49 5.25 0.86
N GLN A 335 5.92 4.36 1.66
CA GLN A 335 6.04 4.39 3.10
C GLN A 335 7.49 4.15 3.55
N THR A 336 8.22 3.27 2.86
CA THR A 336 9.66 3.07 3.09
C THR A 336 10.46 4.35 2.85
N ILE A 337 10.14 5.08 1.77
CA ILE A 337 10.75 6.38 1.46
C ILE A 337 10.36 7.43 2.51
N TYR A 338 9.08 7.47 2.89
CA TYR A 338 8.56 8.40 3.89
C TYR A 338 9.23 8.22 5.26
N CYS A 339 9.51 6.98 5.68
CA CYS A 339 10.23 6.71 6.93
C CYS A 339 11.66 7.29 6.96
N ARG A 340 12.19 7.81 5.84
CA ARG A 340 13.48 8.51 5.75
C ARG A 340 13.34 10.02 5.81
N GLU A 341 12.12 10.55 5.83
CA GLU A 341 11.87 11.98 6.00
C GLU A 341 12.23 12.43 7.42
N THR A 342 12.71 13.67 7.52
CA THR A 342 12.86 14.34 8.81
C THR A 342 11.48 14.51 9.44
N HIS A 343 11.38 14.45 10.77
CA HIS A 343 10.10 14.64 11.49
C HIS A 343 8.97 13.70 11.04
N SER A 344 9.30 12.57 10.41
CA SER A 344 8.31 11.59 9.93
C SER A 344 7.46 11.00 11.05
N ASN A 345 7.92 11.10 12.30
CA ASN A 345 7.29 10.65 13.53
C ASN A 345 6.51 11.71 14.32
N THR A 346 6.47 12.97 13.86
CA THR A 346 5.82 14.09 14.56
C THR A 346 4.83 14.84 13.67
N ASP A 347 5.13 15.01 12.37
CA ASP A 347 4.30 15.84 11.49
C ASP A 347 3.63 15.01 10.39
N TYR A 348 2.74 14.07 10.71
CA TYR A 348 2.21 13.16 9.67
C TYR A 348 1.03 13.76 8.87
N PRO A 349 1.06 13.71 7.51
CA PRO A 349 2.21 13.40 6.67
C PRO A 349 3.16 14.60 6.51
N ASN A 350 4.46 14.36 6.71
CA ASN A 350 5.51 15.35 6.47
C ASN A 350 6.04 15.14 5.06
N ILE A 351 5.57 15.97 4.14
CA ILE A 351 5.98 15.93 2.74
C ILE A 351 7.22 16.81 2.60
N SER A 352 8.38 16.17 2.51
CA SER A 352 9.68 16.83 2.39
C SER A 352 10.41 16.36 1.13
N LYS A 353 11.74 16.47 1.11
CA LYS A 353 12.59 16.25 -0.07
C LYS A 353 12.35 14.89 -0.74
N ASN A 354 12.36 13.79 0.01
CA ASN A 354 12.36 12.44 -0.58
C ASN A 354 11.02 12.12 -1.25
N CYS A 355 9.90 12.49 -0.62
CA CYS A 355 8.56 12.31 -1.17
C CYS A 355 8.32 13.19 -2.40
N ILE A 356 8.84 14.42 -2.40
CA ILE A 356 8.76 15.33 -3.56
C ILE A 356 9.56 14.78 -4.74
N GLU A 357 10.80 14.34 -4.52
CA GLU A 357 11.64 13.72 -5.56
C GLU A 357 10.98 12.45 -6.11
N PHE A 358 10.41 11.61 -5.24
CA PHE A 358 9.65 10.44 -5.65
C PHE A 358 8.46 10.80 -6.54
N ALA A 359 7.62 11.74 -6.09
CA ALA A 359 6.43 12.16 -6.82
C ALA A 359 6.79 12.79 -8.19
N GLN A 360 7.92 13.50 -8.27
CA GLN A 360 8.40 14.08 -9.52
C GLN A 360 8.83 13.00 -10.52
N GLU A 361 9.56 11.98 -10.09
CA GLU A 361 9.94 10.86 -10.95
C GLU A 361 8.71 10.02 -11.37
N PHE A 362 7.76 9.82 -10.46
CA PHE A 362 6.50 9.17 -10.78
C PHE A 362 5.76 9.95 -11.86
N TYR A 363 5.55 11.25 -11.64
CA TYR A 363 4.94 12.13 -12.61
C TYR A 363 5.61 12.04 -14.00
N LYS A 364 6.94 12.07 -14.07
CA LYS A 364 7.68 11.91 -15.34
C LYS A 364 7.32 10.62 -16.07
N ILE A 365 7.18 9.51 -15.36
CA ILE A 365 6.85 8.19 -15.94
C ILE A 365 5.42 8.18 -16.53
N ILE A 366 4.46 8.86 -15.90
CA ILE A 366 3.05 8.80 -16.30
C ILE A 366 2.61 9.98 -17.17
N ALA A 367 3.38 11.06 -17.24
CA ALA A 367 3.03 12.27 -17.99
C ALA A 367 2.90 12.06 -19.50
N GLU A 368 3.54 11.01 -20.03
CA GLU A 368 3.50 10.63 -21.46
C GLU A 368 2.29 9.78 -21.82
N LEU A 369 1.54 9.29 -20.83
CA LEU A 369 0.36 8.47 -21.07
C LEU A 369 -0.85 9.32 -21.52
N PRO A 370 -1.83 8.72 -22.22
CA PRO A 370 -3.09 9.39 -22.56
C PRO A 370 -3.81 9.95 -21.32
N HIS A 371 -4.52 11.05 -21.50
CA HIS A 371 -5.24 11.79 -20.45
C HIS A 371 -6.11 10.88 -19.56
N ASP A 372 -6.96 10.05 -20.15
CA ASP A 372 -7.80 9.11 -19.39
C ASP A 372 -6.99 8.11 -18.56
N SER A 373 -5.83 7.71 -19.07
CA SER A 373 -4.94 6.79 -18.35
C SER A 373 -4.25 7.47 -17.20
N PHE A 374 -3.79 8.71 -17.40
CA PHE A 374 -3.23 9.53 -16.33
C PHE A 374 -4.22 9.66 -15.17
N THR A 375 -5.48 9.98 -15.48
CA THR A 375 -6.54 10.17 -14.48
C THR A 375 -6.84 8.88 -13.73
N ARG A 376 -7.02 7.74 -14.44
CA ARG A 376 -7.19 6.43 -13.80
C ARG A 376 -6.01 6.06 -12.91
N ILE A 377 -4.78 6.33 -13.35
CA ILE A 377 -3.57 6.07 -12.56
C ILE A 377 -3.60 6.93 -11.30
N LEU A 378 -3.87 8.23 -11.43
CA LEU A 378 -3.92 9.17 -10.31
C LEU A 378 -4.93 8.72 -9.24
N GLU A 379 -6.15 8.31 -9.64
CA GLU A 379 -7.17 7.78 -8.72
C GLU A 379 -6.71 6.58 -7.89
N ARG A 380 -5.79 5.76 -8.42
CA ARG A 380 -5.33 4.53 -7.75
C ARG A 380 -4.03 4.70 -6.95
N ILE A 381 -3.40 5.88 -6.97
CA ILE A 381 -2.17 6.15 -6.19
C ILE A 381 -2.52 6.21 -4.72
N GLU A 382 -1.91 5.36 -3.91
CA GLU A 382 -1.92 5.44 -2.45
C GLU A 382 -0.49 5.59 -1.95
N PRO A 383 -0.23 6.42 -0.91
CA PRO A 383 -1.19 7.21 -0.12
C PRO A 383 -1.59 8.55 -0.75
N SER A 384 -2.69 9.13 -0.27
CA SER A 384 -3.28 10.40 -0.75
C SER A 384 -2.30 11.56 -0.86
N TYR A 385 -1.29 11.66 0.02
CA TYR A 385 -0.31 12.75 -0.06
C TYR A 385 0.58 12.65 -1.31
N ILE A 386 0.94 11.46 -1.79
CA ILE A 386 1.66 11.32 -3.06
C ILE A 386 0.72 11.58 -4.24
N ARG A 387 -0.53 11.08 -4.17
CA ARG A 387 -1.56 11.38 -5.18
C ARG A 387 -1.70 12.88 -5.39
N HIS A 388 -1.80 13.63 -4.30
CA HIS A 388 -1.87 15.09 -4.30
C HIS A 388 -0.66 15.74 -5.01
N ILE A 389 0.58 15.36 -4.67
CA ILE A 389 1.79 15.98 -5.24
C ILE A 389 1.93 15.66 -6.74
N VAL A 390 1.65 14.41 -7.14
CA VAL A 390 1.69 14.00 -8.55
C VAL A 390 0.64 14.78 -9.36
N GLY A 391 -0.57 14.93 -8.81
CA GLY A 391 -1.63 15.75 -9.40
C GLY A 391 -1.23 17.22 -9.54
N LEU A 392 -0.59 17.81 -8.52
CA LEU A 392 -0.06 19.17 -8.57
C LEU A 392 0.98 19.37 -9.68
N PHE A 393 1.96 18.45 -9.82
CA PHE A 393 2.95 18.56 -10.89
C PHE A 393 2.33 18.54 -12.27
N TYR A 394 1.31 17.70 -12.45
CA TYR A 394 0.58 17.63 -13.69
C TYR A 394 -0.22 18.89 -13.97
N LEU A 395 -0.97 19.40 -12.98
CA LEU A 395 -1.78 20.61 -13.11
C LEU A 395 -0.93 21.86 -13.36
N ASN A 396 0.19 22.01 -12.65
CA ASN A 396 1.15 23.09 -12.90
C ASN A 396 1.63 23.09 -14.36
N LYS A 397 1.92 21.91 -14.94
CA LYS A 397 2.32 21.82 -16.35
C LYS A 397 1.16 22.11 -17.31
N ILE A 398 -0.02 21.54 -17.08
CA ILE A 398 -1.13 21.64 -18.04
C ILE A 398 -1.81 23.02 -18.04
N LEU A 399 -1.86 23.68 -16.89
CA LEU A 399 -2.41 25.02 -16.72
C LEU A 399 -1.33 26.10 -16.85
N SER A 400 -0.05 25.72 -17.00
CA SER A 400 1.09 26.63 -17.07
C SER A 400 1.18 27.56 -15.84
N VAL A 401 0.94 27.02 -14.66
CA VAL A 401 0.99 27.73 -13.38
C VAL A 401 2.15 27.20 -12.53
N ASN A 402 2.58 28.00 -11.55
CA ASN A 402 3.63 27.64 -10.60
C ASN A 402 3.12 27.89 -9.18
N GLU A 403 2.21 27.04 -8.72
CA GLU A 403 1.60 27.15 -7.39
C GLU A 403 1.67 25.79 -6.68
N GLY A 404 2.00 25.81 -5.38
CA GLY A 404 2.14 24.61 -4.55
C GLY A 404 0.83 24.21 -3.86
N CYS A 405 -0.20 25.07 -3.91
CA CYS A 405 -1.48 24.85 -3.25
C CYS A 405 -2.60 24.61 -4.26
N ILE A 406 -3.18 23.41 -4.26
CA ILE A 406 -4.29 23.03 -5.16
C ILE A 406 -5.53 23.93 -4.99
N ILE A 407 -5.81 24.36 -3.76
CA ILE A 407 -6.96 25.24 -3.47
C ILE A 407 -6.78 26.58 -4.20
N LYS A 408 -5.56 27.14 -4.22
CA LYS A 408 -5.27 28.36 -4.96
C LYS A 408 -5.34 28.16 -6.46
N ILE A 409 -4.76 27.08 -7.00
CA ILE A 409 -4.86 26.75 -8.43
C ILE A 409 -6.33 26.71 -8.86
N LEU A 410 -7.18 26.02 -8.10
CA LEU A 410 -8.60 25.92 -8.40
C LEU A 410 -9.32 27.27 -8.25
N LYS A 411 -9.01 28.06 -7.21
CA LYS A 411 -9.55 29.41 -7.03
C LYS A 411 -9.22 30.31 -8.23
N ASP A 412 -7.97 30.31 -8.67
CA ASP A 412 -7.52 31.12 -9.81
C ASP A 412 -8.14 30.64 -11.11
N PHE A 413 -8.21 29.33 -11.32
CA PHE A 413 -8.90 28.71 -12.45
C PHE A 413 -10.36 29.16 -12.54
N LEU A 414 -11.04 29.24 -11.39
CA LEU A 414 -12.43 29.69 -11.31
C LEU A 414 -12.59 31.20 -11.53
N CYS A 415 -11.83 32.02 -10.81
CA CYS A 415 -11.88 33.48 -10.91
C CYS A 415 -11.61 33.98 -12.33
N GLN A 416 -10.70 33.32 -13.05
CA GLN A 416 -10.33 33.69 -14.41
C GLN A 416 -11.21 33.03 -15.48
N SER A 417 -12.21 32.23 -15.08
CA SER A 417 -13.05 31.46 -16.01
C SER A 417 -12.24 30.61 -17.02
N GLN A 418 -11.11 30.04 -16.60
CA GLN A 418 -10.19 29.34 -17.50
C GLN A 418 -10.84 28.14 -18.20
N TRP A 419 -11.93 27.59 -17.65
CA TRP A 419 -12.69 26.51 -18.28
C TRP A 419 -13.19 26.83 -19.69
N LYS A 420 -13.37 28.12 -20.02
CA LYS A 420 -13.79 28.58 -21.36
C LYS A 420 -12.74 28.32 -22.45
N LEU A 421 -11.49 28.03 -22.07
CA LEU A 421 -10.38 27.76 -22.98
C LEU A 421 -10.35 26.32 -23.49
N TYR A 422 -11.17 25.43 -22.93
CA TYR A 422 -11.10 23.99 -23.19
C TYR A 422 -12.36 23.48 -23.88
N SER A 423 -12.20 22.49 -24.75
CA SER A 423 -13.32 21.82 -25.40
C SER A 423 -14.19 21.09 -24.38
N THR A 424 -15.52 21.19 -24.55
CA THR A 424 -16.50 20.53 -23.69
C THR A 424 -16.95 19.22 -24.33
N LYS A 425 -16.87 18.13 -23.54
CA LYS A 425 -17.60 16.89 -23.80
C LYS A 425 -18.68 16.79 -22.74
N ASN A 426 -19.93 16.61 -23.15
CA ASN A 426 -21.05 16.39 -22.22
C ASN A 426 -21.03 14.94 -21.70
N VAL A 427 -19.99 14.62 -20.93
CA VAL A 427 -19.82 13.32 -20.29
C VAL A 427 -19.70 13.57 -18.78
N GLU A 428 -20.47 12.82 -18.00
CA GLU A 428 -20.39 12.85 -16.55
C GLU A 428 -19.08 12.21 -16.08
N ILE A 429 -18.42 12.84 -15.12
CA ILE A 429 -17.19 12.30 -14.53
C ILE A 429 -17.54 11.09 -13.66
N LYS A 430 -17.04 9.92 -14.04
CA LYS A 430 -17.18 8.67 -13.28
C LYS A 430 -15.91 8.39 -12.49
N LEU A 431 -16.05 8.34 -11.16
CA LEU A 431 -14.97 7.97 -10.26
C LEU A 431 -14.77 6.45 -10.23
N SER A 432 -13.50 6.03 -10.16
CA SER A 432 -13.16 4.63 -9.90
C SER A 432 -13.69 4.19 -8.53
N LYS A 433 -14.12 2.92 -8.42
CA LYS A 433 -14.49 2.32 -7.13
C LYS A 433 -13.26 2.22 -6.23
N GLU A 434 -13.45 2.40 -4.93
CA GLU A 434 -12.38 2.22 -3.94
C GLU A 434 -11.82 0.78 -3.97
N LEU A 435 -10.49 0.64 -4.01
CA LEU A 435 -9.82 -0.67 -3.96
C LEU A 435 -9.78 -1.26 -2.55
N PHE A 436 -9.64 -0.38 -1.55
CA PHE A 436 -9.45 -0.75 -0.16
C PHE A 436 -10.70 -0.33 0.62
N ASN A 437 -11.59 -1.29 0.85
CA ASN A 437 -12.70 -1.05 1.76
C ASN A 437 -12.19 -1.08 3.21
N PRO A 438 -12.67 -0.19 4.09
CA PRO A 438 -12.40 -0.33 5.50
C PRO A 438 -12.92 -1.70 5.97
N PRO A 439 -12.15 -2.39 6.80
CA PRO A 439 -12.48 -3.73 7.26
C PRO A 439 -13.81 -3.72 8.01
N LYS A 440 -14.85 -4.33 7.42
CA LYS A 440 -16.12 -4.61 8.12
C LYS A 440 -15.81 -5.43 9.39
N ARG A 441 -16.50 -5.13 10.49
CA ARG A 441 -16.29 -5.81 11.78
C ARG A 441 -16.40 -7.31 11.58
N VAL A 442 -15.52 -8.08 12.22
CA VAL A 442 -15.38 -9.55 12.04
C VAL A 442 -16.70 -10.30 12.23
N TYR A 443 -17.60 -9.77 13.06
CA TYR A 443 -18.96 -10.29 13.27
C TYR A 443 -19.78 -10.36 11.95
N ASP A 444 -19.65 -9.37 11.08
CA ASP A 444 -20.33 -9.33 9.78
C ASP A 444 -19.69 -10.30 8.78
N LYS A 445 -18.38 -10.54 8.90
CA LYS A 445 -17.65 -11.53 8.08
C LYS A 445 -18.00 -12.97 8.45
N MET A 446 -18.13 -13.30 9.74
CA MET A 446 -18.58 -14.64 10.13
C MET A 446 -20.01 -14.90 9.68
N SER A 447 -20.91 -13.92 9.80
CA SER A 447 -22.28 -14.01 9.31
C SER A 447 -22.37 -14.16 7.78
N TYR A 448 -21.47 -13.48 7.05
CA TYR A 448 -21.34 -13.60 5.59
C TYR A 448 -20.71 -14.94 5.16
N LEU A 449 -19.72 -15.45 5.88
CA LEU A 449 -19.12 -16.76 5.61
C LEU A 449 -20.10 -17.88 5.93
N LEU A 450 -20.85 -17.79 7.03
CA LEU A 450 -21.94 -18.71 7.37
C LEU A 450 -23.06 -18.69 6.32
N SER A 451 -23.40 -17.53 5.75
CA SER A 451 -24.40 -17.44 4.67
C SER A 451 -23.86 -17.87 3.30
N LYS A 452 -22.55 -17.86 3.08
CA LYS A 452 -21.89 -18.40 1.88
C LYS A 452 -21.64 -19.89 1.94
N CYS A 453 -21.39 -20.47 3.13
CA CYS A 453 -21.29 -21.91 3.34
C CYS A 453 -22.63 -22.65 3.15
N THR A 454 -23.74 -21.93 3.08
CA THR A 454 -25.09 -22.48 2.85
C THR A 454 -25.58 -22.32 1.40
N VAL A 455 -24.80 -21.66 0.52
CA VAL A 455 -25.13 -21.49 -0.89
C VAL A 455 -24.17 -22.34 -1.72
N PRO A 456 -24.64 -23.20 -2.65
CA PRO A 456 -23.76 -23.93 -3.55
C PRO A 456 -22.88 -22.92 -4.29
N ILE A 457 -21.57 -23.09 -4.22
CA ILE A 457 -20.62 -22.30 -5.01
C ILE A 457 -20.90 -22.66 -6.46
N SER A 458 -21.67 -21.82 -7.15
CA SER A 458 -21.81 -21.90 -8.60
C SER A 458 -20.45 -21.56 -9.19
N GLU A 459 -19.66 -22.57 -9.49
CA GLU A 459 -18.61 -22.48 -10.49
C GLU A 459 -19.29 -22.09 -11.80
N ASN A 460 -19.15 -20.82 -12.19
CA ASN A 460 -19.20 -20.42 -13.59
C ASN A 460 -18.82 -18.95 -13.73
N ASN A 461 -17.63 -18.72 -14.29
CA ASN A 461 -17.53 -18.14 -15.62
C ASN A 461 -16.09 -18.34 -16.11
N ASN A 462 -15.89 -19.43 -16.86
CA ASN A 462 -14.72 -19.63 -17.73
C ASN A 462 -14.78 -18.68 -18.94
N ASN A 463 -14.91 -17.38 -18.71
CA ASN A 463 -14.54 -16.41 -19.73
C ASN A 463 -13.02 -16.26 -19.61
N SER A 464 -12.28 -16.85 -20.56
CA SER A 464 -10.84 -16.59 -20.70
C SER A 464 -10.62 -15.08 -20.67
N MET A 465 -9.98 -14.60 -19.61
CA MET A 465 -9.77 -13.19 -19.42
C MET A 465 -8.53 -12.81 -20.22
N VAL A 466 -8.73 -12.24 -21.40
CA VAL A 466 -7.63 -11.80 -22.25
C VAL A 466 -6.99 -10.57 -21.63
N PHE A 467 -5.79 -10.72 -21.05
CA PHE A 467 -5.04 -9.59 -20.53
C PHE A 467 -4.44 -8.77 -21.69
N PRO A 468 -4.74 -7.47 -21.81
CA PRO A 468 -4.19 -6.66 -22.90
C PRO A 468 -2.68 -6.43 -22.71
N LYS A 469 -1.99 -6.15 -23.81
CA LYS A 469 -0.55 -5.82 -23.87
C LYS A 469 -0.36 -4.33 -24.07
N LYS A 470 0.77 -3.81 -23.62
CA LYS A 470 1.15 -2.41 -23.82
C LYS A 470 1.45 -2.15 -25.29
N ASP A 471 0.55 -1.49 -26.03
CA ASP A 471 0.83 -1.03 -27.39
C ASP A 471 1.23 0.45 -27.40
N ILE A 472 2.50 0.71 -27.71
CA ILE A 472 3.08 2.07 -27.78
C ILE A 472 2.41 2.90 -28.88
N LYS A 473 1.91 2.26 -29.96
CA LYS A 473 1.29 2.96 -31.09
C LYS A 473 -0.07 3.55 -30.74
N LEU A 474 -0.73 3.05 -29.70
CA LEU A 474 -2.02 3.53 -29.21
C LEU A 474 -1.89 4.62 -28.13
N MET A 475 -0.67 5.00 -27.74
CA MET A 475 -0.40 6.03 -26.71
C MET A 475 -0.41 7.47 -27.24
N VAL A 476 -1.25 7.77 -28.24
CA VAL A 476 -1.35 9.14 -28.79
C VAL A 476 -2.04 10.05 -27.78
N LYS A 477 -1.30 11.05 -27.28
CA LYS A 477 -1.83 12.07 -26.38
C LYS A 477 -2.62 13.10 -27.19
N THR A 478 -3.92 13.14 -26.97
CA THR A 478 -4.79 14.20 -27.51
C THR A 478 -4.61 15.49 -26.70
N GLU A 479 -5.14 16.61 -27.19
CA GLU A 479 -5.29 17.80 -26.36
C GLU A 479 -6.19 17.51 -25.15
N ALA A 480 -5.93 18.19 -24.04
CA ALA A 480 -6.71 18.04 -22.83
C ALA A 480 -8.05 18.76 -22.98
N ASP A 481 -9.14 18.02 -22.76
CA ASP A 481 -10.48 18.59 -22.70
C ASP A 481 -10.79 19.07 -21.28
N LEU A 482 -11.91 19.81 -21.16
CA LEU A 482 -12.34 20.33 -19.87
C LEU A 482 -12.60 19.20 -18.87
N HIS A 483 -13.15 18.07 -19.33
CA HIS A 483 -13.51 16.93 -18.50
C HIS A 483 -12.28 16.37 -17.77
N HIS A 484 -11.20 16.13 -18.51
CA HIS A 484 -9.92 15.70 -17.95
C HIS A 484 -9.38 16.67 -16.90
N ILE A 485 -9.43 17.97 -17.18
CA ILE A 485 -8.90 19.01 -16.28
C ILE A 485 -9.70 19.07 -14.99
N VAL A 486 -11.03 19.13 -15.08
CA VAL A 486 -11.91 19.18 -13.91
C VAL A 486 -11.79 17.90 -13.09
N HIS A 487 -11.72 16.73 -13.72
CA HIS A 487 -11.52 15.48 -13.02
C HIS A 487 -10.16 15.45 -12.28
N THR A 488 -9.09 15.91 -12.93
CA THR A 488 -7.76 15.99 -12.31
C THR A 488 -7.72 16.99 -11.15
N LEU A 489 -8.36 18.16 -11.29
CA LEU A 489 -8.51 19.16 -10.22
C LEU A 489 -9.25 18.56 -9.02
N TYR A 490 -10.35 17.85 -9.27
CA TYR A 490 -11.13 17.17 -8.24
C TYR A 490 -10.29 16.14 -7.48
N ILE A 491 -9.68 15.17 -8.18
CA ILE A 491 -8.88 14.10 -7.56
C ILE A 491 -7.73 14.70 -6.74
N THR A 492 -7.07 15.74 -7.28
CA THR A 492 -5.93 16.38 -6.60
C THR A 492 -6.36 17.15 -5.36
N LEU A 493 -7.51 17.81 -5.40
CA LEU A 493 -8.08 18.52 -4.25
C LEU A 493 -8.51 17.52 -3.18
N ASP A 494 -9.30 16.52 -3.55
CA ASP A 494 -9.77 15.47 -2.64
C ASP A 494 -8.60 14.78 -1.92
N ALA A 495 -7.57 14.40 -2.66
CA ALA A 495 -6.34 13.83 -2.11
C ALA A 495 -5.62 14.78 -1.13
N SER A 496 -5.63 16.09 -1.40
CA SER A 496 -5.03 17.10 -0.50
C SER A 496 -5.80 17.22 0.80
N LEU A 497 -7.13 17.21 0.72
CA LEU A 497 -8.01 17.31 1.88
C LEU A 497 -7.95 16.04 2.73
N ASP A 498 -7.91 14.87 2.09
CA ASP A 498 -7.77 13.57 2.75
C ASP A 498 -6.39 13.44 3.43
N ALA A 499 -5.31 13.77 2.73
CA ALA A 499 -3.95 13.72 3.28
C ALA A 499 -3.77 14.59 4.54
N ASN A 500 -4.53 15.68 4.65
CA ASN A 500 -4.47 16.61 5.78
C ASN A 500 -5.62 16.39 6.79
N LYS A 501 -6.56 15.46 6.53
CA LYS A 501 -7.78 15.22 7.34
C LYS A 501 -8.43 16.51 7.86
N LEU A 502 -8.53 17.55 7.02
CA LEU A 502 -8.90 18.90 7.46
C LEU A 502 -10.26 18.95 8.16
N GLN A 503 -11.22 18.16 7.66
CA GLN A 503 -12.54 18.04 8.28
C GLN A 503 -12.44 17.48 9.70
N SER A 504 -11.66 16.41 9.89
CA SER A 504 -11.47 15.79 11.20
C SER A 504 -10.81 16.76 12.19
N VAL A 505 -9.82 17.55 11.75
CA VAL A 505 -9.20 18.58 12.61
C VAL A 505 -10.23 19.62 13.04
N GLN A 506 -11.05 20.12 12.12
CA GLN A 506 -12.11 21.09 12.39
C GLN A 506 -13.18 20.51 13.34
N ASP A 507 -13.57 19.24 13.16
CA ASP A 507 -14.57 18.55 13.98
C ASP A 507 -14.05 18.29 15.40
N THR A 508 -12.82 17.80 15.54
CA THR A 508 -12.16 17.59 16.84
C THR A 508 -11.98 18.91 17.56
N TRP A 509 -11.51 19.97 16.90
CA TRP A 509 -11.39 21.30 17.51
C TRP A 509 -12.74 21.83 18.01
N ASN A 510 -13.81 21.66 17.22
CA ASN A 510 -15.16 22.02 17.62
C ASN A 510 -15.65 21.20 18.82
N ALA A 511 -15.34 19.90 18.87
CA ALA A 511 -15.68 19.03 19.99
C ALA A 511 -14.95 19.43 21.27
N LEU A 512 -13.63 19.67 21.21
CA LEU A 512 -12.82 20.11 22.34
C LEU A 512 -13.31 21.46 22.89
N ASN A 513 -13.66 22.40 22.01
CA ASN A 513 -14.24 23.69 22.42
C ASN A 513 -15.62 23.57 23.07
N LYS A 514 -16.42 22.55 22.71
CA LYS A 514 -17.68 22.23 23.39
C LYS A 514 -17.47 21.56 24.75
N GLN A 515 -16.39 20.77 24.89
CA GLN A 515 -16.03 20.04 26.12
C GLN A 515 -15.40 20.91 27.23
N ILE A 516 -15.11 22.19 26.97
CA ILE A 516 -14.64 23.20 27.95
C ILE A 516 -15.53 23.28 29.22
N LEU A 517 -16.75 22.72 29.18
CA LEU A 517 -17.68 22.68 30.33
C LEU A 517 -17.41 21.57 31.37
N ASN A 518 -16.61 20.53 31.09
CA ASN A 518 -16.56 19.32 31.93
C ASN A 518 -15.18 18.91 32.51
N GLY A 519 -14.10 19.66 32.26
CA GLY A 519 -12.96 19.70 33.17
C GLY A 519 -11.89 18.59 33.11
N ASP A 520 -11.83 17.72 32.09
CA ASP A 520 -10.67 16.86 31.86
C ASP A 520 -10.38 16.71 30.36
N LEU A 521 -9.15 17.02 29.94
CA LEU A 521 -8.63 16.81 28.58
C LEU A 521 -7.50 15.79 28.66
N LEU A 522 -7.78 14.54 28.26
CA LEU A 522 -6.79 13.49 28.12
C LEU A 522 -6.34 13.43 26.65
N CYS A 523 -5.14 13.92 26.36
CA CYS A 523 -4.48 13.59 25.09
C CYS A 523 -4.22 12.08 25.07
N THR A 524 -4.69 11.39 24.03
CA THR A 524 -4.52 9.93 23.90
C THR A 524 -3.05 9.54 23.62
N TYR A 525 -2.24 10.48 23.10
CA TYR A 525 -0.86 10.23 22.66
C TYR A 525 0.14 11.16 23.36
N ASN A 526 0.71 10.71 24.48
CA ASN A 526 1.74 11.47 25.20
C ASN A 526 3.10 11.50 24.49
N CYS A 527 3.32 10.68 23.45
CA CYS A 527 4.59 10.52 22.73
C CYS A 527 4.59 11.14 21.32
N TYR A 528 3.53 11.86 20.92
CA TYR A 528 3.38 12.47 19.61
C TYR A 528 3.17 13.98 19.74
N SER A 529 3.79 14.76 18.87
CA SER A 529 3.73 16.23 18.86
C SER A 529 3.70 16.73 17.43
N VAL A 530 3.07 17.86 17.16
CA VAL A 530 3.07 18.52 15.85
C VAL A 530 3.89 19.81 15.89
N SER A 531 4.48 20.20 14.78
CA SER A 531 5.19 21.48 14.63
C SER A 531 4.25 22.66 14.38
N ASP A 532 4.70 23.87 14.72
CA ASP A 532 4.00 25.13 14.42
C ASP A 532 3.73 25.28 12.91
N ALA A 533 4.64 24.77 12.06
CA ALA A 533 4.49 24.81 10.62
C ALA A 533 3.30 23.97 10.15
N LEU A 534 3.09 22.79 10.74
CA LEU A 534 1.94 21.94 10.44
C LEU A 534 0.63 22.59 10.89
N GLU A 535 0.60 23.18 12.09
CA GLU A 535 -0.56 23.90 12.59
C GLU A 535 -0.94 25.09 11.69
N CYS A 536 0.05 25.88 11.28
CA CYS A 536 -0.15 27.01 10.38
C CYS A 536 -0.69 26.55 9.03
N ARG A 537 -0.21 25.41 8.51
CA ARG A 537 -0.71 24.80 7.27
C ARG A 537 -2.18 24.42 7.39
N TYR A 538 -2.60 23.82 8.50
CA TYR A 538 -4.01 23.49 8.74
C TYR A 538 -4.89 24.75 8.80
N LYS A 539 -4.49 25.77 9.56
CA LYS A 539 -5.23 27.05 9.64
C LYS A 539 -5.39 27.69 8.26
N TYR A 540 -4.29 27.75 7.50
CA TYR A 540 -4.27 28.31 6.16
C TYR A 540 -5.21 27.54 5.21
N ASN A 541 -5.11 26.20 5.17
CA ASN A 541 -5.93 25.38 4.29
C ASN A 541 -7.42 25.46 4.64
N LEU A 542 -7.79 25.48 5.92
CA LEU A 542 -9.18 25.66 6.36
C LEU A 542 -9.75 27.03 5.98
N LYS A 543 -8.93 28.09 6.00
CA LYS A 543 -9.37 29.40 5.52
C LYS A 543 -9.57 29.37 4.00
N ALA A 544 -8.59 28.86 3.28
CA ALA A 544 -8.62 28.81 1.81
C ALA A 544 -9.79 27.98 1.28
N ILE A 545 -10.13 26.85 1.92
CA ILE A 545 -11.26 26.00 1.48
C ILE A 545 -12.61 26.69 1.67
N LYS A 546 -12.78 27.48 2.75
CA LYS A 546 -14.00 28.28 2.99
C LYS A 546 -14.16 29.39 1.96
N GLU A 547 -13.07 30.06 1.59
CA GLU A 547 -13.09 31.04 0.50
C GLU A 547 -13.46 30.40 -0.83
N LEU A 548 -12.92 29.20 -1.10
CA LEU A 548 -13.25 28.45 -2.31
C LEU A 548 -14.71 28.01 -2.34
N ALA A 549 -15.27 27.55 -1.21
CA ALA A 549 -16.68 27.19 -1.06
C ALA A 549 -17.61 28.36 -1.40
N SER A 550 -17.32 29.56 -0.87
CA SER A 550 -18.08 30.79 -1.19
C SER A 550 -18.03 31.09 -2.68
N LEU A 551 -16.85 31.02 -3.30
CA LEU A 551 -16.68 31.29 -4.73
C LEU A 551 -17.49 30.32 -5.60
N PHE A 552 -17.49 29.02 -5.26
CA PHE A 552 -18.31 28.05 -5.97
C PHE A 552 -19.80 28.37 -5.86
N ASN A 553 -20.31 28.61 -4.65
CA ASN A 553 -21.72 28.92 -4.43
C ASN A 553 -22.14 30.20 -5.16
N ASP A 554 -21.28 31.22 -5.20
CA ASP A 554 -21.53 32.45 -5.97
C ASP A 554 -21.65 32.16 -7.47
N LEU A 555 -20.77 31.33 -8.03
CA LEU A 555 -20.80 30.95 -9.46
C LEU A 555 -21.99 30.04 -9.81
N ILE A 556 -22.37 29.14 -8.89
CA ILE A 556 -23.56 28.27 -9.02
C ILE A 556 -24.83 29.13 -9.03
N ASN A 557 -24.98 30.05 -8.06
CA ASN A 557 -26.12 30.95 -7.96
C ASN A 557 -26.27 31.86 -9.19
N GLN A 558 -25.16 32.18 -9.87
CA GLN A 558 -25.16 32.96 -11.11
C GLN A 558 -25.40 32.12 -12.37
N GLY A 559 -25.48 30.77 -12.27
CA GLY A 559 -25.67 29.87 -13.41
C GLY A 559 -24.50 29.87 -14.40
N GLN A 560 -23.30 30.24 -13.96
CA GLN A 560 -22.12 30.41 -14.83
C GLN A 560 -21.23 29.17 -14.90
N LEU A 561 -21.41 28.24 -13.97
CA LEU A 561 -20.54 27.08 -13.82
C LEU A 561 -21.06 25.89 -14.67
N PRO A 562 -20.21 25.25 -15.49
CA PRO A 562 -20.60 24.05 -16.24
C PRO A 562 -21.00 22.88 -15.31
N LEU A 563 -21.97 22.06 -15.74
CA LEU A 563 -22.52 20.93 -14.96
C LEU A 563 -21.47 19.96 -14.41
N MET A 564 -20.38 19.77 -15.14
CA MET A 564 -19.30 18.86 -14.77
C MET A 564 -18.53 19.28 -13.51
N PHE A 565 -18.67 20.52 -13.03
CA PHE A 565 -18.16 20.92 -11.72
C PHE A 565 -19.03 20.42 -10.56
N ASN A 566 -20.21 19.85 -10.81
CA ASN A 566 -21.04 19.28 -9.76
C ASN A 566 -20.33 18.14 -8.99
N ILE A 567 -19.28 17.54 -9.58
CA ILE A 567 -18.44 16.56 -8.89
C ILE A 567 -17.83 17.11 -7.59
N PHE A 568 -17.54 18.42 -7.52
CA PHE A 568 -17.03 19.05 -6.30
C PHE A 568 -18.05 19.04 -5.15
N GLY A 569 -19.34 18.79 -5.43
CA GLY A 569 -20.37 18.57 -4.42
C GLY A 569 -20.12 17.35 -3.54
N ASN A 570 -19.31 16.39 -4.01
CA ASN A 570 -18.91 15.24 -3.21
C ASN A 570 -17.92 15.60 -2.08
N ILE A 571 -17.30 16.78 -2.13
CA ILE A 571 -16.39 17.25 -1.08
C ILE A 571 -17.18 17.96 0.00
N ARG A 572 -17.34 17.29 1.15
CA ARG A 572 -18.12 17.78 2.30
C ARG A 572 -17.72 19.19 2.76
N LEU A 573 -16.42 19.52 2.73
CA LEU A 573 -15.89 20.81 3.16
C LEU A 573 -16.31 21.99 2.27
N LEU A 574 -16.78 21.73 1.04
CA LEU A 574 -17.21 22.79 0.13
C LEU A 574 -18.68 23.18 0.33
N GLU A 575 -19.50 22.35 1.00
CA GLU A 575 -20.91 22.63 1.31
C GLU A 575 -21.70 23.24 0.11
N LEU A 576 -21.52 22.67 -1.08
CA LEU A 576 -22.12 23.22 -2.30
C LEU A 576 -23.63 22.99 -2.35
N HIS A 577 -24.40 24.04 -2.64
CA HIS A 577 -25.84 23.97 -2.86
C HIS A 577 -26.12 23.69 -4.35
N ILE A 578 -25.94 22.43 -4.76
CA ILE A 578 -26.14 21.97 -6.14
C ILE A 578 -27.58 21.49 -6.36
#